data_AF-A0A6L7UUU3-F1
#
_entry.id   AF-A0A6L7UUU3-F1
#
_cell.length_a   1.000
_cell.length_b   1.000
_cell.length_c   1.000
_cell.angle_alpha   90.00
_cell.angle_beta   90.00
_cell.angle_gamma   90.00
#
_symmetry.space_group_name_H-M   'P 1'
#
loop_
_entity.id
_entity.type
_entity.pdbx_description
1 polymer ?
#
loop_
_entity_poly.entity_id
_entity_poly.type
_entity_poly.pdbx_seq_one_letter_code
_entity_poly.pdbx_strand_id
1 'polypeptide(L)'
;MRRALDRTFVTHLCCVLSLSLFGLLACAPEDGGEAGGGDAGGGEAGADEASGESLTERLIARGESLELPTEWDPPPGEPIVHHTAGFAKTLCSGTFITGLDWRDAAANVGGFTAPFQHRGAVVDTVVDMEAQTVSLTLGSGITRTAKLYGSQGCITHPLGRDSIYFTPSVVEPNTPDPATTPWPMGDVLPDEPYPPEIDMGKVEEAVEIAMDQEGKTLGFVVTYQGRIIGEDYGPGVDMHTPFESWSKGKSLTGTLMAVLIQQGVYGLWQRAPIPEWQGDARRNIRIADIMRMSSGIRIVAPQDPGYTEEMGYPDHLYLYTGENAFEWAATRPQQWEPNTVGRYRNTDPALTNYLVRLGVEGRGDDYHAFPQRHLFDKLGIRNFIMETDPNGNFLTQGYEFGSARDWARLGNLYLQDGVWEGERILPEGYVDYAMEIAPAWIADGRPTYGGGFLWKDLGFPIEDDYGAFAGAGGQYTVFIPARGLVITRLGKYTGQGPGGENLRAAIALLMEAVPPIGD
;
A
#
# COMPACT_ATOMS: atom_id res chain seq x y z
N MET A 1 13.85 48.38 -52.19
CA MET A 1 13.42 48.63 -50.80
C MET A 1 12.65 47.38 -50.34
N ARG A 2 13.33 46.41 -49.69
CA ARG A 2 13.28 46.11 -48.22
C ARG A 2 11.83 45.94 -47.73
N ARG A 3 11.33 44.81 -47.19
CA ARG A 3 11.83 43.54 -46.59
C ARG A 3 10.75 42.46 -46.80
N ALA A 4 11.07 41.26 -47.29
CA ALA A 4 11.20 39.99 -46.54
C ALA A 4 10.37 39.85 -45.23
N LEU A 5 9.39 38.93 -45.24
CA LEU A 5 9.06 38.03 -44.13
C LEU A 5 8.36 36.79 -44.69
N ASP A 6 8.72 35.66 -44.09
CA ASP A 6 8.82 34.33 -44.68
C ASP A 6 7.49 33.58 -44.75
N ARG A 7 7.38 32.68 -45.73
CA ARG A 7 6.30 31.68 -45.88
C ARG A 7 6.89 30.32 -45.56
N THR A 8 6.49 29.69 -44.46
CA THR A 8 6.23 28.24 -44.42
C THR A 8 5.58 27.87 -43.10
N PHE A 9 4.43 27.19 -43.15
CA PHE A 9 4.08 26.00 -42.36
C PHE A 9 2.58 25.73 -42.57
N VAL A 10 2.31 24.83 -43.51
CA VAL A 10 1.06 24.07 -43.61
C VAL A 10 1.48 22.61 -43.50
N THR A 11 0.59 21.79 -42.93
CA THR A 11 0.62 20.33 -42.78
C THR A 11 1.36 19.78 -41.54
N HIS A 12 0.62 19.53 -40.46
CA HIS A 12 0.26 18.16 -40.02
C HIS A 12 -0.64 18.20 -38.78
N LEU A 13 -1.91 17.87 -39.01
CA LEU A 13 -2.90 17.42 -38.03
C LEU A 13 -2.82 15.88 -38.01
N CYS A 14 -3.06 15.28 -36.84
CA CYS A 14 -3.03 13.83 -36.51
C CYS A 14 -1.67 13.27 -36.08
N CYS A 15 -1.45 13.20 -34.76
CA CYS A 15 -0.88 12.07 -34.01
C CYS A 15 -0.54 12.51 -32.57
N VAL A 16 -1.54 12.54 -31.69
CA VAL A 16 -1.33 12.40 -30.23
C VAL A 16 -2.55 11.65 -29.68
N LEU A 17 -2.49 10.32 -29.78
CA LEU A 17 -3.39 9.39 -29.11
C LEU A 17 -2.55 8.14 -28.82
N SER A 18 -2.83 7.50 -27.69
CA SER A 18 -2.24 6.27 -27.14
C SER A 18 -0.80 6.35 -26.60
N LEU A 19 -0.68 6.56 -25.28
CA LEU A 19 0.40 6.04 -24.44
C LEU A 19 -0.06 5.98 -22.97
N SER A 20 -0.71 4.88 -22.62
CA SER A 20 -0.91 4.45 -21.23
C SER A 20 -1.05 2.93 -21.22
N LEU A 21 0.09 2.24 -21.32
CA LEU A 21 0.21 0.82 -21.02
C LEU A 21 1.34 0.68 -19.99
N PHE A 22 0.98 0.53 -18.72
CA PHE A 22 1.91 0.13 -17.66
C PHE A 22 1.94 -1.39 -17.61
N GLY A 23 2.93 -1.97 -18.27
CA GLY A 23 3.45 -3.29 -17.93
C GLY A 23 4.85 -3.09 -17.34
N LEU A 24 5.12 -3.69 -16.18
CA LEU A 24 6.49 -3.88 -15.72
C LEU A 24 7.19 -4.78 -16.75
N LEU A 25 7.97 -4.19 -17.65
CA LEU A 25 9.03 -4.86 -18.37
C LEU A 25 10.26 -3.95 -18.32
N ALA A 26 11.38 -4.52 -17.88
CA ALA A 26 12.66 -3.84 -17.77
C ALA A 26 13.09 -3.27 -19.14
N CYS A 27 13.47 -1.99 -19.18
CA CYS A 27 14.14 -1.38 -20.32
C CYS A 27 15.64 -1.25 -20.00
N ALA A 28 16.46 -2.04 -20.69
CA ALA A 28 17.88 -1.73 -20.90
C ALA A 28 18.03 -1.04 -22.27
N PRO A 29 18.96 -0.08 -22.45
CA PRO A 29 19.02 0.77 -23.63
C PRO A 29 19.67 0.06 -24.83
N GLU A 30 19.14 0.34 -26.03
CA GLU A 30 19.69 -0.09 -27.32
C GLU A 30 20.90 0.78 -27.73
N ASP A 31 22.03 0.15 -28.04
CA ASP A 31 22.98 0.65 -29.04
C ASP A 31 23.59 -0.55 -29.79
N GLY A 32 23.61 -0.46 -31.12
CA GLY A 32 23.79 -1.60 -32.03
C GLY A 32 25.22 -2.09 -32.24
N GLY A 33 25.34 -3.38 -32.58
CA GLY A 33 26.56 -4.00 -33.08
C GLY A 33 26.46 -5.53 -33.16
N GLU A 34 26.76 -6.09 -34.34
CA GLU A 34 26.52 -7.49 -34.75
C GLU A 34 27.30 -8.60 -33.99
N ALA A 35 26.63 -9.76 -33.93
CA ALA A 35 27.12 -11.14 -34.07
C ALA A 35 27.90 -11.84 -32.93
N GLY A 36 27.38 -13.02 -32.54
CA GLY A 36 28.16 -14.13 -31.98
C GLY A 36 27.48 -14.88 -30.84
N GLY A 37 26.89 -16.04 -31.10
CA GLY A 37 26.20 -16.87 -30.12
C GLY A 37 27.10 -17.49 -29.04
N GLY A 38 26.45 -17.92 -27.95
CA GLY A 38 27.07 -18.67 -26.86
C GLY A 38 26.06 -18.99 -25.75
N ASP A 39 25.54 -20.21 -25.83
CA ASP A 39 24.65 -20.89 -24.88
C ASP A 39 25.39 -21.29 -23.57
N ALA A 40 24.70 -21.14 -22.44
CA ALA A 40 24.87 -21.83 -21.14
C ALA A 40 23.81 -21.23 -20.19
N GLY A 41 22.63 -21.84 -19.97
CA GLY A 41 22.39 -23.12 -19.27
C GLY A 41 22.19 -22.82 -17.78
N GLY A 42 21.11 -23.16 -17.08
CA GLY A 42 19.89 -23.92 -17.35
C GLY A 42 19.20 -24.09 -15.99
N GLY A 43 17.93 -23.69 -15.88
CA GLY A 43 17.09 -23.86 -14.69
C GLY A 43 15.67 -24.12 -15.17
N GLU A 44 15.08 -25.21 -14.70
CA GLU A 44 13.93 -25.93 -15.27
C GLU A 44 12.72 -25.04 -15.66
N ALA A 45 12.56 -24.81 -16.96
CA ALA A 45 11.30 -24.40 -17.56
C ALA A 45 10.35 -25.63 -17.60
N GLY A 46 9.51 -25.75 -16.59
CA GLY A 46 8.43 -26.73 -16.54
C GLY A 46 7.29 -26.35 -17.47
N ALA A 47 7.23 -26.99 -18.63
CA ALA A 47 6.03 -27.33 -19.40
C ALA A 47 4.91 -26.26 -19.49
N ASP A 48 5.09 -25.18 -20.26
CA ASP A 48 3.92 -24.37 -20.71
C ASP A 48 4.16 -23.47 -21.94
N GLU A 49 5.14 -23.77 -22.80
CA GLU A 49 5.31 -23.06 -24.09
C GLU A 49 4.41 -23.62 -25.22
N ALA A 50 3.53 -24.58 -24.92
CA ALA A 50 2.79 -25.32 -25.94
C ALA A 50 1.55 -24.62 -26.52
N SER A 51 1.03 -23.54 -25.91
CA SER A 51 -0.23 -22.90 -26.34
C SER A 51 -0.06 -21.58 -27.09
N GLY A 52 1.08 -20.91 -27.01
CA GLY A 52 1.27 -19.56 -27.58
C GLY A 52 0.41 -18.45 -26.95
N GLU A 53 -0.44 -18.77 -25.97
CA GLU A 53 -1.27 -17.81 -25.25
C GLU A 53 -0.44 -17.01 -24.25
N SER A 54 -0.71 -15.71 -24.15
CA SER A 54 -0.14 -14.83 -23.13
C SER A 54 -0.62 -15.20 -21.73
N LEU A 55 0.14 -14.83 -20.70
CA LEU A 55 -0.29 -14.98 -19.30
C LEU A 55 -1.64 -14.30 -19.04
N THR A 56 -1.87 -13.14 -19.64
CA THR A 56 -3.13 -12.40 -19.56
C THR A 56 -4.31 -13.21 -20.09
N GLU A 57 -4.20 -13.81 -21.27
CA GLU A 57 -5.26 -14.65 -21.86
C GLU A 57 -5.55 -15.86 -20.97
N ARG A 58 -4.51 -16.53 -20.44
CA ARG A 58 -4.69 -17.65 -19.50
C ARG A 58 -5.40 -17.23 -18.22
N LEU A 59 -5.07 -16.06 -17.66
CA LEU A 59 -5.70 -15.54 -16.44
C LEU A 59 -7.18 -15.20 -16.66
N ILE A 60 -7.53 -14.64 -17.82
CA ILE A 60 -8.91 -14.35 -18.22
C ILE A 60 -9.68 -15.66 -18.36
N ALA A 61 -9.20 -16.58 -19.21
CA ALA A 61 -9.87 -17.85 -19.48
C ALA A 61 -10.07 -18.69 -18.21
N ARG A 62 -9.06 -18.74 -17.33
CA ARG A 62 -9.17 -19.39 -16.03
C ARG A 62 -10.23 -18.73 -15.14
N GLY A 63 -10.22 -17.40 -15.03
CA GLY A 63 -11.19 -16.66 -14.24
C GLY A 63 -12.62 -16.92 -14.70
N GLU A 64 -12.88 -16.85 -16.00
CA GLU A 64 -14.19 -17.13 -16.61
C GLU A 64 -14.64 -18.57 -16.36
N SER A 65 -13.72 -19.55 -16.44
CA SER A 65 -14.03 -20.97 -16.25
C SER A 65 -14.49 -21.32 -14.82
N LEU A 66 -14.13 -20.50 -13.84
CA LEU A 66 -14.45 -20.69 -12.42
C LEU A 66 -15.59 -19.80 -11.94
N GLU A 67 -16.09 -18.92 -12.80
CA GLU A 67 -16.98 -17.84 -12.43
C GLU A 67 -18.37 -18.35 -12.06
N LEU A 68 -18.87 -17.89 -10.91
CA LEU A 68 -20.22 -18.13 -10.45
C LEU A 68 -21.20 -17.21 -11.19
N PRO A 69 -22.46 -17.64 -11.42
CA PRO A 69 -23.46 -16.88 -12.16
C PRO A 69 -24.04 -15.73 -11.32
N THR A 70 -23.21 -14.73 -11.07
CA THR A 70 -23.55 -13.51 -10.33
C THR A 70 -23.25 -12.29 -11.19
N GLU A 71 -24.02 -11.22 -11.00
CA GLU A 71 -23.86 -10.01 -11.79
C GLU A 71 -22.96 -9.01 -11.08
N TRP A 72 -22.17 -8.28 -11.86
CA TRP A 72 -21.45 -7.10 -11.38
C TRP A 72 -22.33 -5.86 -11.54
N ASP A 73 -22.21 -4.94 -10.60
CA ASP A 73 -22.92 -3.66 -10.60
C ASP A 73 -21.88 -2.58 -10.31
N PRO A 74 -21.66 -1.60 -11.22
CA PRO A 74 -20.62 -0.61 -11.05
C PRO A 74 -20.88 0.30 -9.85
N PRO A 75 -19.82 0.86 -9.24
CA PRO A 75 -19.94 1.95 -8.28
C PRO A 75 -20.86 3.08 -8.77
N PRO A 76 -21.75 3.59 -7.90
CA PRO A 76 -22.67 4.67 -8.28
C PRO A 76 -21.95 6.02 -8.35
N GLY A 77 -22.54 6.95 -9.10
CA GLY A 77 -22.09 8.33 -9.19
C GLY A 77 -20.99 8.56 -10.22
N GLU A 78 -20.70 9.83 -10.48
CA GLU A 78 -19.79 10.23 -11.56
C GLU A 78 -18.31 10.01 -11.15
N PRO A 79 -17.49 9.35 -11.98
CA PRO A 79 -16.07 9.09 -11.68
C PRO A 79 -15.29 10.35 -11.27
N ILE A 80 -15.56 11.49 -11.91
CA ILE A 80 -14.85 12.74 -11.61
C ILE A 80 -15.16 13.27 -10.20
N VAL A 81 -16.36 13.02 -9.68
CA VAL A 81 -16.75 13.42 -8.32
C VAL A 81 -15.98 12.58 -7.30
N HIS A 82 -15.79 11.27 -7.57
CA HIS A 82 -14.98 10.38 -6.75
C HIS A 82 -13.51 10.72 -6.78
N HIS A 83 -12.93 10.99 -7.95
CA HIS A 83 -11.55 11.46 -8.05
C HIS A 83 -11.33 12.77 -7.30
N THR A 84 -12.30 13.68 -7.33
CA THR A 84 -12.24 14.95 -6.58
C THR A 84 -12.35 14.71 -5.07
N ALA A 85 -13.15 13.72 -4.65
CA ALA A 85 -13.24 13.28 -3.26
C ALA A 85 -11.89 12.75 -2.75
N GLY A 86 -11.23 11.89 -3.54
CA GLY A 86 -9.89 11.40 -3.28
C GLY A 86 -8.84 12.51 -3.28
N PHE A 87 -8.97 13.50 -4.18
CA PHE A 87 -8.04 14.62 -4.24
C PHE A 87 -8.15 15.50 -3.00
N ALA A 88 -9.37 15.88 -2.61
CA ALA A 88 -9.61 16.68 -1.40
C ALA A 88 -9.01 15.99 -0.16
N LYS A 89 -9.20 14.67 -0.03
CA LYS A 89 -8.61 13.88 1.07
C LYS A 89 -7.09 13.92 1.04
N THR A 90 -6.47 13.49 -0.06
CA THR A 90 -5.00 13.43 -0.16
C THR A 90 -4.32 14.78 0.03
N LEU A 91 -4.94 15.87 -0.44
CA LEU A 91 -4.43 17.22 -0.23
C LEU A 91 -4.58 17.65 1.24
N CYS A 92 -5.71 17.32 1.88
CA CYS A 92 -5.91 17.54 3.32
C CYS A 92 -4.84 16.80 4.13
N SER A 93 -4.63 15.50 3.87
CA SER A 93 -3.68 14.68 4.62
C SER A 93 -2.24 15.16 4.41
N GLY A 94 -1.83 15.39 3.16
CA GLY A 94 -0.49 15.91 2.86
C GLY A 94 -0.21 17.26 3.54
N THR A 95 -1.22 18.12 3.65
CA THR A 95 -1.08 19.45 4.28
C THR A 95 -1.10 19.39 5.80
N PHE A 96 -2.06 18.67 6.39
CA PHE A 96 -2.37 18.77 7.83
C PHE A 96 -1.86 17.60 8.67
N ILE A 97 -1.60 16.45 8.07
CA ILE A 97 -0.99 15.30 8.76
C ILE A 97 0.51 15.31 8.53
N THR A 98 0.92 15.32 7.26
CA THR A 98 2.34 15.27 6.90
C THR A 98 3.03 16.63 7.04
N GLY A 99 2.29 17.74 6.91
CA GLY A 99 2.86 19.09 7.04
C GLY A 99 3.54 19.61 5.77
N LEU A 100 3.27 19.03 4.60
CA LEU A 100 3.79 19.51 3.33
C LEU A 100 3.16 20.86 2.94
N ASP A 101 3.90 21.65 2.15
CA ASP A 101 3.27 22.75 1.41
C ASP A 101 2.15 22.18 0.52
N TRP A 102 0.96 22.78 0.59
CA TRP A 102 -0.21 22.23 -0.07
C TRP A 102 -0.05 22.21 -1.60
N ARG A 103 0.74 23.11 -2.20
CA ARG A 103 0.99 23.08 -3.66
C ARG A 103 1.92 21.95 -4.03
N ASP A 104 2.93 21.69 -3.21
CA ASP A 104 3.79 20.52 -3.35
C ASP A 104 2.99 19.21 -3.21
N ALA A 105 2.13 19.12 -2.19
CA ALA A 105 1.22 17.97 -2.02
C ALA A 105 0.29 17.81 -3.24
N ALA A 106 -0.32 18.90 -3.71
CA ALA A 106 -1.18 18.89 -4.90
C ALA A 106 -0.44 18.50 -6.19
N ALA A 107 0.87 18.75 -6.28
CA ALA A 107 1.68 18.39 -7.45
C ALA A 107 2.25 16.98 -7.39
N ASN A 108 2.46 16.41 -6.20
CA ASN A 108 3.32 15.23 -6.05
C ASN A 108 2.70 14.04 -5.29
N VAL A 109 1.65 14.24 -4.51
CA VAL A 109 1.02 13.23 -3.65
C VAL A 109 -0.35 12.83 -4.20
N GLY A 110 -0.86 11.65 -3.85
CA GLY A 110 -2.28 11.32 -4.09
C GLY A 110 -2.62 10.78 -5.47
N GLY A 111 -1.63 10.53 -6.34
CA GLY A 111 -1.85 10.23 -7.77
C GLY A 111 -2.70 8.97 -8.05
N PHE A 112 -2.89 8.11 -7.05
CA PHE A 112 -3.65 6.88 -7.16
C PHE A 112 -5.17 7.10 -7.13
N THR A 113 -5.72 7.66 -6.04
CA THR A 113 -7.16 7.99 -5.94
C THR A 113 -7.53 9.28 -6.68
N ALA A 114 -6.55 10.14 -6.93
CA ALA A 114 -6.68 11.40 -7.65
C ALA A 114 -5.64 11.51 -8.78
N PRO A 115 -5.81 10.79 -9.90
CA PRO A 115 -4.91 10.87 -11.05
C PRO A 115 -4.73 12.32 -11.51
N PHE A 116 -3.48 12.70 -11.79
CA PHE A 116 -3.13 14.09 -12.08
C PHE A 116 -3.86 14.64 -13.30
N GLN A 117 -4.14 13.81 -14.31
CA GLN A 117 -4.93 14.24 -15.47
C GLN A 117 -6.36 14.68 -15.14
N HIS A 118 -6.95 14.21 -14.03
CA HIS A 118 -8.31 14.56 -13.63
C HIS A 118 -8.35 15.82 -12.75
N ARG A 119 -7.22 16.23 -12.14
CA ARG A 119 -7.18 17.38 -11.23
C ARG A 119 -7.49 18.71 -11.94
N GLY A 120 -7.25 18.79 -13.26
CA GLY A 120 -7.60 19.96 -14.07
C GLY A 120 -9.10 20.25 -14.18
N ALA A 121 -9.98 19.32 -13.76
CA ALA A 121 -11.42 19.56 -13.70
C ALA A 121 -11.85 20.44 -12.51
N VAL A 122 -10.97 20.62 -11.52
CA VAL A 122 -11.19 21.50 -10.37
C VAL A 122 -10.99 22.94 -10.81
N VAL A 123 -12.03 23.76 -10.66
CA VAL A 123 -12.03 25.19 -11.05
C VAL A 123 -11.75 26.13 -9.88
N ASP A 124 -11.91 25.65 -8.65
CA ASP A 124 -11.63 26.39 -7.42
C ASP A 124 -11.10 25.46 -6.33
N THR A 125 -10.07 25.92 -5.62
CA THR A 125 -9.38 25.18 -4.56
C THR A 125 -9.22 26.09 -3.36
N VAL A 126 -9.85 25.71 -2.26
CA VAL A 126 -9.76 26.41 -0.98
C VAL A 126 -9.09 25.49 0.03
N VAL A 127 -7.93 25.90 0.53
CA VAL A 127 -7.23 25.26 1.66
C VAL A 127 -7.33 26.21 2.85
N ASP A 128 -8.19 25.87 3.81
CA ASP A 128 -8.39 26.65 5.02
C ASP A 128 -7.51 26.08 6.14
N MET A 129 -6.47 26.82 6.50
CA MET A 129 -5.50 26.40 7.50
C MET A 129 -6.04 26.45 8.93
N GLU A 130 -7.01 27.34 9.21
CA GLU A 130 -7.59 27.50 10.55
C GLU A 130 -8.64 26.41 10.79
N ALA A 131 -9.53 26.20 9.81
CA ALA A 131 -10.54 25.15 9.89
C ALA A 131 -10.00 23.74 9.59
N GLN A 132 -8.75 23.66 9.12
CA GLN A 132 -8.08 22.44 8.65
C GLN A 132 -8.92 21.69 7.61
N THR A 133 -9.40 22.43 6.61
CA THR A 133 -10.25 21.89 5.54
C THR A 133 -9.68 22.15 4.16
N VAL A 134 -9.99 21.23 3.25
CA VAL A 134 -9.73 21.38 1.81
C VAL A 134 -11.07 21.24 1.09
N SER A 135 -11.46 22.26 0.32
CA SER A 135 -12.66 22.24 -0.51
C SER A 135 -12.28 22.43 -1.98
N LEU A 136 -12.68 21.48 -2.82
CA LEU A 136 -12.40 21.47 -4.25
C LEU A 136 -13.71 21.52 -5.03
N THR A 137 -13.86 22.52 -5.88
CA THR A 137 -15.09 22.74 -6.67
C THR A 137 -14.86 22.42 -8.14
N LEU A 138 -15.74 21.60 -8.70
CA LEU A 138 -15.77 21.24 -10.12
C LEU A 138 -16.49 22.30 -10.95
N GLY A 139 -16.24 22.33 -12.26
CA GLY A 139 -16.96 23.21 -13.19
C GLY A 139 -18.48 22.99 -13.22
N SER A 140 -18.96 21.84 -12.74
CA SER A 140 -20.39 21.55 -12.54
C SER A 140 -21.00 22.26 -11.33
N GLY A 141 -20.20 22.88 -10.47
CA GLY A 141 -20.61 23.47 -9.20
C GLY A 141 -20.65 22.49 -8.02
N ILE A 142 -20.31 21.21 -8.24
CA ILE A 142 -20.16 20.23 -7.14
C ILE A 142 -18.86 20.51 -6.39
N THR A 143 -18.95 20.62 -5.06
CA THR A 143 -17.79 20.74 -4.17
C THR A 143 -17.60 19.45 -3.38
N ARG A 144 -16.34 19.00 -3.29
CA ARG A 144 -15.92 17.93 -2.36
C ARG A 144 -15.02 18.55 -1.30
N THR A 145 -15.33 18.26 -0.04
CA THR A 145 -14.60 18.79 1.11
C THR A 145 -14.02 17.66 1.94
N ALA A 146 -12.77 17.81 2.37
CA ALA A 146 -12.15 16.97 3.38
C ALA A 146 -11.68 17.83 4.56
N LYS A 147 -11.69 17.25 5.76
CA LYS A 147 -11.29 17.93 7.00
C LYS A 147 -10.49 17.00 7.89
N LEU A 148 -9.50 17.55 8.60
CA LEU A 148 -8.78 16.84 9.66
C LEU A 148 -9.66 16.65 10.90
N TYR A 149 -9.77 15.42 11.38
CA TYR A 149 -10.51 15.01 12.57
C TYR A 149 -9.60 14.32 13.59
N GLY A 150 -8.65 15.07 14.16
CA GLY A 150 -7.77 14.58 15.23
C GLY A 150 -7.12 13.24 14.88
N SER A 151 -7.25 12.25 15.78
CA SER A 151 -6.65 10.91 15.63
C SER A 151 -7.21 10.08 14.46
N GLN A 152 -8.34 10.46 13.85
CA GLN A 152 -8.90 9.78 12.66
C GLN A 152 -8.46 10.44 11.33
N GLY A 153 -7.58 11.44 11.40
CA GLY A 153 -6.96 12.04 10.21
C GLY A 153 -7.95 12.77 9.30
N CYS A 154 -7.63 12.92 8.01
CA CYS A 154 -8.49 13.62 7.07
C CYS A 154 -9.59 12.72 6.54
N ILE A 155 -10.82 13.22 6.58
CA ILE A 155 -12.00 12.48 6.11
C ILE A 155 -12.75 13.35 5.10
N THR A 156 -13.04 12.79 3.93
CA THR A 156 -13.89 13.45 2.93
C THR A 156 -15.33 13.39 3.38
N HIS A 157 -16.04 14.52 3.37
CA HIS A 157 -17.44 14.55 3.75
C HIS A 157 -18.33 13.81 2.74
N PRO A 158 -19.43 13.19 3.21
CA PRO A 158 -20.50 12.72 2.34
C PRO A 158 -21.00 13.83 1.40
N LEU A 159 -21.49 13.46 0.22
CA LEU A 159 -21.89 14.46 -0.74
C LEU A 159 -23.09 15.28 -0.21
N GLY A 160 -22.95 16.61 -0.23
CA GLY A 160 -23.98 17.52 0.28
C GLY A 160 -24.02 17.66 1.81
N ARG A 161 -23.03 17.14 2.54
CA ARG A 161 -22.87 17.33 3.99
C ARG A 161 -21.59 18.10 4.31
N ASP A 162 -21.59 18.72 5.48
CA ASP A 162 -20.48 19.48 6.08
C ASP A 162 -19.79 18.72 7.24
N SER A 163 -20.20 17.47 7.46
CA SER A 163 -19.87 16.67 8.64
C SER A 163 -19.92 15.17 8.32
N ILE A 164 -19.32 14.38 9.21
CA ILE A 164 -19.24 12.92 9.15
C ILE A 164 -20.34 12.26 10.01
N TYR A 165 -20.51 10.94 9.92
CA TYR A 165 -21.60 10.20 10.57
C TYR A 165 -21.28 9.69 11.98
N PHE A 166 -20.06 9.90 12.48
CA PHE A 166 -19.63 9.47 13.81
C PHE A 166 -19.02 10.62 14.61
N THR A 167 -18.81 10.41 15.91
CA THR A 167 -18.09 11.35 16.77
C THR A 167 -16.61 10.95 16.81
N PRO A 168 -15.69 11.80 16.33
CA PRO A 168 -14.25 11.56 16.44
C PRO A 168 -13.82 11.33 17.88
N SER A 169 -12.88 10.42 18.08
CA SER A 169 -12.25 10.14 19.38
C SER A 169 -10.81 10.63 19.39
N VAL A 170 -10.34 11.10 20.53
CA VAL A 170 -8.92 11.42 20.73
C VAL A 170 -8.23 10.19 21.27
N VAL A 171 -7.21 9.73 20.55
CA VAL A 171 -6.40 8.57 20.91
C VAL A 171 -4.96 9.04 21.11
N GLU A 172 -4.58 9.18 22.37
CA GLU A 172 -3.21 9.56 22.76
C GLU A 172 -2.31 8.32 22.84
N PRO A 173 -1.03 8.37 22.41
CA PRO A 173 -0.10 7.28 22.60
C PRO A 173 0.17 7.05 24.10
N ASN A 174 0.31 5.79 24.49
CA ASN A 174 0.72 5.38 25.84
C ASN A 174 2.14 4.81 25.82
N THR A 175 3.08 5.67 25.47
CA THR A 175 4.51 5.33 25.34
C THR A 175 5.36 6.29 26.15
N PRO A 176 6.54 5.87 26.65
CA PRO A 176 7.53 6.78 27.24
C PRO A 176 7.96 7.90 26.29
N ASP A 177 8.62 8.95 26.83
CA ASP A 177 9.20 10.03 26.01
C ASP A 177 10.26 9.45 25.06
N PRO A 178 10.07 9.58 23.73
CA PRO A 178 10.97 8.99 22.77
C PRO A 178 12.40 9.54 22.84
N ALA A 179 12.58 10.81 23.22
CA ALA A 179 13.89 11.46 23.26
C ALA A 179 14.81 10.93 24.36
N THR A 180 14.26 10.18 25.33
CA THR A 180 15.00 9.59 26.45
C THR A 180 14.90 8.07 26.49
N THR A 181 14.16 7.47 25.55
CA THR A 181 13.91 6.03 25.52
C THR A 181 14.77 5.38 24.43
N PRO A 182 15.47 4.27 24.74
CA PRO A 182 16.23 3.53 23.73
C PRO A 182 15.37 3.04 22.56
N TRP A 183 15.94 3.05 21.36
CA TRP A 183 15.41 2.31 20.23
C TRP A 183 15.31 0.81 20.59
N PRO A 184 14.24 0.09 20.22
CA PRO A 184 13.20 0.52 19.29
C PRO A 184 11.99 1.19 19.92
N MET A 185 11.91 1.26 21.25
CA MET A 185 10.78 1.88 21.95
C MET A 185 10.80 3.42 21.93
N GLY A 186 11.96 4.05 21.75
CA GLY A 186 12.14 5.49 21.51
C GLY A 186 13.13 5.77 20.40
N ASP A 187 13.88 6.87 20.50
CA ASP A 187 14.81 7.33 19.45
C ASP A 187 16.27 7.39 19.89
N VAL A 188 16.58 7.04 21.13
CA VAL A 188 17.98 6.99 21.59
C VAL A 188 18.64 5.77 20.96
N LEU A 189 19.51 6.00 19.99
CA LEU A 189 20.30 4.95 19.34
C LEU A 189 21.48 4.54 20.23
N PRO A 190 21.92 3.27 20.17
CA PRO A 190 23.09 2.82 20.91
C PRO A 190 24.39 3.44 20.33
N ASP A 191 25.29 3.84 21.22
CA ASP A 191 26.63 4.35 20.87
C ASP A 191 27.66 3.24 20.59
N GLU A 192 27.24 1.97 20.65
CA GLU A 192 28.10 0.81 20.40
C GLU A 192 28.55 0.79 18.93
N PRO A 193 29.76 0.32 18.60
CA PRO A 193 30.14 0.12 17.20
C PRO A 193 29.16 -0.81 16.46
N TYR A 194 28.99 -0.61 15.16
CA TYR A 194 28.28 -1.58 14.33
C TYR A 194 29.07 -2.90 14.25
N PRO A 195 28.39 -4.05 14.10
CA PRO A 195 29.06 -5.32 13.86
C PRO A 195 30.09 -5.24 12.73
N PRO A 196 31.35 -5.70 12.94
CA PRO A 196 32.44 -5.53 11.98
C PRO A 196 32.22 -6.26 10.65
N GLU A 197 31.28 -7.20 10.61
CA GLU A 197 30.87 -7.93 9.41
C GLU A 197 29.99 -7.10 8.45
N ILE A 198 29.47 -5.96 8.90
CA ILE A 198 28.70 -5.06 8.03
C ILE A 198 29.65 -4.08 7.34
N ASP A 199 29.57 -4.03 6.01
CA ASP A 199 30.25 -2.99 5.22
C ASP A 199 29.48 -1.68 5.30
N MET A 200 29.80 -0.86 6.31
CA MET A 200 29.14 0.44 6.52
C MET A 200 29.35 1.42 5.36
N GLY A 201 30.43 1.29 4.57
CA GLY A 201 30.65 2.13 3.40
C GLY A 201 29.58 1.89 2.33
N LYS A 202 29.20 0.63 2.11
CA LYS A 202 28.09 0.29 1.21
C LYS A 202 26.72 0.65 1.77
N VAL A 203 26.54 0.59 3.09
CA VAL A 203 25.30 1.07 3.73
C VAL A 203 25.13 2.56 3.50
N GLU A 204 26.19 3.36 3.70
CA GLU A 204 26.19 4.79 3.42
C GLU A 204 25.89 5.09 1.94
N GLU A 205 26.55 4.41 1.01
CA GLU A 205 26.28 4.53 -0.43
C GLU A 205 24.83 4.16 -0.80
N ALA A 206 24.28 3.10 -0.19
CA ALA A 206 22.90 2.70 -0.40
C ALA A 206 21.90 3.77 0.08
N VAL A 207 22.17 4.40 1.22
CA VAL A 207 21.35 5.52 1.73
C VAL A 207 21.42 6.70 0.76
N GLU A 208 22.61 7.09 0.31
CA GLU A 208 22.78 8.19 -0.65
C GLU A 208 22.01 7.95 -1.95
N ILE A 209 22.12 6.74 -2.53
CA ILE A 209 21.39 6.37 -3.75
C ILE A 209 19.88 6.40 -3.52
N ALA A 210 19.39 5.83 -2.41
CA ALA A 210 17.96 5.79 -2.10
C ALA A 210 17.36 7.21 -1.94
N MET A 211 18.18 8.18 -1.53
CA MET A 211 17.81 9.57 -1.28
C MET A 211 18.02 10.51 -2.46
N ASP A 212 18.45 10.01 -3.62
CA ASP A 212 18.59 10.83 -4.81
C ASP A 212 17.29 11.60 -5.15
N GLN A 213 17.46 12.85 -5.59
CA GLN A 213 16.38 13.83 -5.69
C GLN A 213 15.32 13.47 -6.72
N GLU A 214 15.68 12.74 -7.79
CA GLU A 214 14.72 12.31 -8.81
C GLU A 214 13.71 11.32 -8.24
N GLY A 215 14.17 10.50 -7.28
CA GLY A 215 13.34 9.54 -6.58
C GLY A 215 12.33 10.15 -5.61
N LYS A 216 12.51 11.43 -5.23
CA LYS A 216 11.65 12.15 -4.27
C LYS A 216 11.37 11.32 -3.01
N THR A 217 12.38 10.61 -2.53
CA THR A 217 12.33 9.86 -1.27
C THR A 217 12.23 10.86 -0.12
N LEU A 218 11.34 10.58 0.81
CA LEU A 218 11.06 11.42 2.00
C LEU A 218 11.61 10.79 3.27
N GLY A 219 11.68 9.47 3.33
CA GLY A 219 12.36 8.76 4.41
C GLY A 219 12.86 7.42 3.92
N PHE A 220 14.09 7.11 4.27
CA PHE A 220 14.72 5.82 4.05
C PHE A 220 15.31 5.32 5.37
N VAL A 221 15.02 4.08 5.75
CA VAL A 221 15.51 3.48 7.00
C VAL A 221 15.90 2.03 6.72
N VAL A 222 17.09 1.64 7.18
CA VAL A 222 17.62 0.28 7.13
C VAL A 222 17.92 -0.18 8.54
N THR A 223 17.39 -1.35 8.92
CA THR A 223 17.72 -2.00 10.19
C THR A 223 18.35 -3.36 9.96
N TYR A 224 19.36 -3.70 10.73
CA TYR A 224 19.95 -5.03 10.82
C TYR A 224 19.78 -5.58 12.24
N GLN A 225 19.17 -6.76 12.35
CA GLN A 225 18.81 -7.42 13.62
C GLN A 225 18.11 -6.46 14.60
N GLY A 226 17.15 -5.67 14.08
CA GLY A 226 16.41 -4.69 14.88
C GLY A 226 17.13 -3.37 15.15
N ARG A 227 18.43 -3.24 14.87
CA ARG A 227 19.20 -2.00 15.05
C ARG A 227 19.22 -1.17 13.76
N ILE A 228 18.95 0.14 13.83
CA ILE A 228 19.12 1.05 12.68
C ILE A 228 20.62 1.12 12.32
N ILE A 229 20.94 0.87 11.04
CA ILE A 229 22.30 0.94 10.49
C ILE A 229 22.44 2.03 9.41
N GLY A 230 21.33 2.54 8.88
CA GLY A 230 21.33 3.66 7.95
C GLY A 230 19.95 4.29 7.88
N GLU A 231 19.89 5.61 7.86
CA GLU A 231 18.65 6.34 7.63
C GLU A 231 18.95 7.75 7.11
N ASP A 232 18.01 8.31 6.35
CA ASP A 232 18.03 9.72 5.96
C ASP A 232 16.62 10.19 5.59
N TYR A 233 16.42 11.51 5.60
CA TYR A 233 15.12 12.17 5.49
C TYR A 233 15.17 13.32 4.49
N GLY A 234 14.12 13.41 3.67
CA GLY A 234 14.04 14.41 2.61
C GLY A 234 13.88 15.83 3.15
N PRO A 235 13.96 16.85 2.28
CA PRO A 235 13.79 18.24 2.69
C PRO A 235 12.44 18.52 3.35
N GLY A 236 12.47 19.19 4.50
CA GLY A 236 11.28 19.66 5.21
C GLY A 236 10.57 18.58 6.04
N VAL A 237 11.19 17.41 6.19
CA VAL A 237 10.62 16.27 6.90
C VAL A 237 11.67 15.64 7.81
N ASP A 238 11.23 14.88 8.81
CA ASP A 238 12.09 14.27 9.83
C ASP A 238 11.68 12.84 10.19
N MET A 239 12.37 12.24 11.16
CA MET A 239 12.14 10.88 11.66
C MET A 239 10.74 10.62 12.23
N HIS A 240 9.98 11.68 12.53
CA HIS A 240 8.63 11.62 13.08
C HIS A 240 7.55 11.93 12.06
N THR A 241 7.93 12.46 10.89
CA THR A 241 6.97 12.93 9.90
C THR A 241 6.22 11.74 9.28
N PRO A 242 4.88 11.69 9.40
CA PRO A 242 4.10 10.57 8.88
C PRO A 242 3.74 10.80 7.40
N PHE A 243 3.97 9.81 6.54
CA PHE A 243 3.65 9.86 5.11
C PHE A 243 2.64 8.81 4.70
N GLU A 244 1.90 9.11 3.63
CA GLU A 244 0.95 8.17 3.05
C GLU A 244 1.65 6.89 2.62
N SER A 245 1.12 5.76 3.08
CA SER A 245 1.72 4.45 2.85
C SER A 245 1.09 3.69 1.68
N TRP A 246 -0.10 4.11 1.23
CA TRP A 246 -0.93 3.37 0.28
C TRP A 246 -1.03 1.90 0.71
N SER A 247 -1.00 0.97 -0.23
CA SER A 247 -1.26 -0.44 0.04
C SER A 247 -0.39 -1.15 1.08
N LYS A 248 0.65 -0.52 1.64
CA LYS A 248 1.30 -1.02 2.87
C LYS A 248 0.28 -1.20 4.01
N GLY A 249 -0.75 -0.35 4.04
CA GLY A 249 -1.87 -0.46 4.97
C GLY A 249 -2.52 -1.84 4.98
N LYS A 250 -2.57 -2.55 3.84
CA LYS A 250 -3.22 -3.87 3.77
C LYS A 250 -2.50 -4.86 4.66
N SER A 251 -1.17 -4.86 4.62
CA SER A 251 -0.36 -5.71 5.47
C SER A 251 -0.54 -5.32 6.94
N LEU A 252 -0.70 -4.02 7.26
CA LEU A 252 -1.10 -3.58 8.59
C LEU A 252 -2.49 -4.11 9.00
N THR A 253 -3.48 -4.15 8.11
CA THR A 253 -4.77 -4.81 8.38
C THR A 253 -4.59 -6.28 8.74
N GLY A 254 -3.73 -6.99 8.00
CA GLY A 254 -3.37 -8.36 8.30
C GLY A 254 -2.75 -8.50 9.70
N THR A 255 -1.83 -7.60 10.06
CA THR A 255 -1.23 -7.52 11.40
C THR A 255 -2.28 -7.30 12.49
N LEU A 256 -3.23 -6.38 12.30
CA LEU A 256 -4.29 -6.12 13.28
C LEU A 256 -5.23 -7.33 13.45
N MET A 257 -5.54 -8.04 12.37
CA MET A 257 -6.27 -9.31 12.43
C MET A 257 -5.46 -10.37 13.20
N ALA A 258 -4.16 -10.47 12.96
CA ALA A 258 -3.29 -11.39 13.68
C ALA A 258 -3.24 -11.09 15.19
N VAL A 259 -3.24 -9.82 15.59
CA VAL A 259 -3.37 -9.42 17.00
C VAL A 259 -4.67 -9.95 17.61
N LEU A 260 -5.81 -9.86 16.90
CA LEU A 260 -7.07 -10.44 17.39
C LEU A 260 -7.06 -11.97 17.43
N ILE A 261 -6.38 -12.62 16.50
CA ILE A 261 -6.18 -14.09 16.52
C ILE A 261 -5.33 -14.49 17.73
N GLN A 262 -4.23 -13.78 17.99
CA GLN A 262 -3.39 -13.99 19.17
C GLN A 262 -4.15 -13.77 20.47
N GLN A 263 -5.10 -12.83 20.49
CA GLN A 263 -5.97 -12.55 21.63
C GLN A 263 -7.16 -13.53 21.73
N GLY A 264 -7.24 -14.53 20.86
CA GLY A 264 -8.27 -15.58 20.90
C GLY A 264 -9.66 -15.14 20.43
N VAL A 265 -9.79 -13.96 19.82
CA VAL A 265 -11.07 -13.47 19.28
C VAL A 265 -11.46 -14.27 18.03
N TYR A 266 -10.47 -14.62 17.22
CA TYR A 266 -10.66 -15.40 16.01
C TYR A 266 -9.64 -16.53 15.88
N GLY A 267 -9.97 -17.61 15.15
CA GLY A 267 -9.02 -18.53 14.55
C GLY A 267 -8.84 -18.23 13.06
N LEU A 268 -7.61 -18.31 12.55
CA LEU A 268 -7.26 -17.99 11.15
C LEU A 268 -8.07 -18.79 10.11
N TRP A 269 -8.31 -20.07 10.37
CA TRP A 269 -8.97 -20.98 9.42
C TRP A 269 -10.49 -21.08 9.62
N GLN A 270 -11.08 -20.31 10.53
CA GLN A 270 -12.53 -20.31 10.73
C GLN A 270 -13.24 -19.59 9.58
N ARG A 271 -14.55 -19.87 9.44
CA ARG A 271 -15.45 -19.11 8.57
C ARG A 271 -15.56 -17.66 9.04
N ALA A 272 -15.46 -16.71 8.12
CA ALA A 272 -15.56 -15.30 8.43
C ALA A 272 -17.00 -14.96 8.90
N PRO A 273 -17.19 -14.45 10.14
CA PRO A 273 -18.51 -14.14 10.68
C PRO A 273 -19.06 -12.79 10.19
N ILE A 274 -18.93 -12.49 8.89
CA ILE A 274 -19.46 -11.26 8.29
C ILE A 274 -21.00 -11.36 8.23
N PRO A 275 -21.76 -10.45 8.88
CA PRO A 275 -23.20 -10.56 9.01
C PRO A 275 -23.95 -10.75 7.68
N GLU A 276 -23.53 -10.02 6.65
CA GLU A 276 -24.12 -9.99 5.31
C GLU A 276 -23.99 -11.33 4.57
N TRP A 277 -23.09 -12.21 5.01
CA TRP A 277 -22.79 -13.49 4.35
C TRP A 277 -23.55 -14.68 4.96
N GLN A 278 -24.11 -14.52 6.15
CA GLN A 278 -24.66 -15.65 6.91
C GLN A 278 -25.89 -16.27 6.22
N GLY A 279 -26.54 -15.54 5.31
CA GLY A 279 -27.69 -16.01 4.54
C GLY A 279 -27.37 -16.77 3.25
N ASP A 280 -26.12 -16.79 2.77
CA ASP A 280 -25.78 -17.34 1.45
C ASP A 280 -24.45 -18.12 1.44
N ALA A 281 -23.93 -18.43 0.24
CA ALA A 281 -22.73 -19.25 0.04
C ALA A 281 -21.45 -18.60 0.58
N ARG A 282 -21.40 -17.26 0.68
CA ARG A 282 -20.26 -16.50 1.20
C ARG A 282 -19.94 -16.86 2.65
N ARG A 283 -20.89 -17.41 3.42
CA ARG A 283 -20.63 -17.97 4.77
C ARG A 283 -19.52 -19.03 4.82
N ASN A 284 -19.16 -19.61 3.67
CA ASN A 284 -18.10 -20.61 3.57
C ASN A 284 -16.70 -20.00 3.43
N ILE A 285 -16.59 -18.71 3.12
CA ILE A 285 -15.31 -17.99 3.04
C ILE A 285 -14.67 -17.99 4.44
N ARG A 286 -13.39 -18.38 4.54
CA ARG A 286 -12.62 -18.32 5.79
C ARG A 286 -11.81 -17.04 5.87
N ILE A 287 -11.43 -16.66 7.08
CA ILE A 287 -10.57 -15.49 7.32
C ILE A 287 -9.26 -15.61 6.52
N ALA A 288 -8.64 -16.78 6.50
CA ALA A 288 -7.45 -17.05 5.70
C ALA A 288 -7.64 -16.87 4.19
N ASP A 289 -8.84 -17.18 3.65
CA ASP A 289 -9.12 -17.02 2.22
C ASP A 289 -9.14 -15.52 1.85
N ILE A 290 -9.71 -14.69 2.73
CA ILE A 290 -9.70 -13.22 2.58
C ILE A 290 -8.26 -12.70 2.68
N MET A 291 -7.52 -13.10 3.72
CA MET A 291 -6.14 -12.64 3.96
C MET A 291 -5.11 -13.10 2.92
N ARG A 292 -5.50 -13.98 1.99
CA ARG A 292 -4.70 -14.45 0.84
C ARG A 292 -5.07 -13.75 -0.48
N MET A 293 -5.91 -12.71 -0.44
CA MET A 293 -6.45 -12.06 -1.64
C MET A 293 -7.20 -13.04 -2.56
N SER A 294 -7.94 -13.97 -1.96
CA SER A 294 -8.62 -15.05 -2.66
C SER A 294 -10.01 -15.35 -2.08
N SER A 295 -10.67 -14.34 -1.51
CA SER A 295 -12.06 -14.48 -1.01
C SER A 295 -13.07 -14.87 -2.10
N GLY A 296 -12.76 -14.50 -3.35
CA GLY A 296 -13.65 -14.69 -4.49
C GLY A 296 -14.79 -13.68 -4.57
N ILE A 297 -14.72 -12.53 -3.86
CA ILE A 297 -15.75 -11.50 -3.94
C ILE A 297 -15.67 -10.71 -5.26
N ARG A 298 -16.84 -10.46 -5.88
CA ARG A 298 -16.98 -9.79 -7.17
C ARG A 298 -16.82 -8.28 -7.06
N ILE A 299 -15.64 -7.82 -7.44
CA ILE A 299 -15.35 -6.42 -7.69
C ILE A 299 -14.45 -6.25 -8.92
N VAL A 300 -14.37 -5.04 -9.45
CA VAL A 300 -13.47 -4.69 -10.54
C VAL A 300 -12.31 -3.83 -10.03
N ALA A 301 -11.09 -4.14 -10.46
CA ALA A 301 -9.88 -3.37 -10.19
C ALA A 301 -9.17 -2.94 -11.48
N PRO A 302 -8.47 -1.79 -11.51
CA PRO A 302 -7.69 -1.36 -12.68
C PRO A 302 -6.64 -2.36 -13.16
N GLN A 303 -6.16 -3.23 -12.26
CA GLN A 303 -5.15 -4.25 -12.54
C GLN A 303 -5.75 -5.60 -12.97
N ASP A 304 -7.08 -5.73 -12.98
CA ASP A 304 -7.71 -6.95 -13.46
C ASP A 304 -7.42 -7.10 -14.96
N PRO A 305 -7.02 -8.30 -15.44
CA PRO A 305 -6.61 -8.49 -16.84
C PRO A 305 -7.67 -8.11 -17.89
N GLY A 306 -8.96 -8.19 -17.52
CA GLY A 306 -10.09 -7.84 -18.38
C GLY A 306 -10.67 -6.43 -18.16
N TYR A 307 -10.03 -5.59 -17.34
CA TYR A 307 -10.51 -4.24 -17.08
C TYR A 307 -10.36 -3.33 -18.30
N THR A 308 -11.39 -2.52 -18.56
CA THR A 308 -11.34 -1.43 -19.55
C THR A 308 -11.92 -0.17 -18.92
N GLU A 309 -11.49 1.00 -19.41
CA GLU A 309 -12.03 2.29 -18.93
C GLU A 309 -13.55 2.43 -19.16
N GLU A 310 -14.11 1.68 -20.12
CA GLU A 310 -15.54 1.64 -20.43
C GLU A 310 -16.37 1.03 -19.30
N MET A 311 -15.76 0.24 -18.41
CA MET A 311 -16.40 -0.27 -17.20
C MET A 311 -16.68 0.84 -16.17
N GLY A 312 -16.12 2.04 -16.35
CA GLY A 312 -16.35 3.17 -15.46
C GLY A 312 -15.45 3.15 -14.23
N TYR A 313 -15.95 3.71 -13.11
CA TYR A 313 -15.13 3.85 -11.90
C TYR A 313 -15.02 2.49 -11.18
N PRO A 314 -13.81 1.92 -11.01
CA PRO A 314 -13.66 0.58 -10.45
C PRO A 314 -13.90 0.56 -8.94
N ASP A 315 -14.53 -0.51 -8.44
CA ASP A 315 -14.75 -0.77 -7.01
C ASP A 315 -13.47 -0.61 -6.17
N HIS A 316 -12.34 -1.05 -6.73
CA HIS A 316 -11.04 -0.93 -6.10
C HIS A 316 -10.75 0.51 -5.68
N LEU A 317 -11.09 1.50 -6.50
CA LEU A 317 -10.94 2.91 -6.15
C LEU A 317 -12.11 3.42 -5.30
N TYR A 318 -13.32 2.93 -5.55
CA TYR A 318 -14.52 3.30 -4.79
C TYR A 318 -14.41 2.98 -3.30
N LEU A 319 -13.71 1.92 -2.91
CA LEU A 319 -13.45 1.63 -1.50
C LEU A 319 -12.66 2.73 -0.76
N TYR A 320 -11.99 3.64 -1.47
CA TYR A 320 -11.35 4.83 -0.88
C TYR A 320 -12.26 6.07 -0.82
N THR A 321 -13.15 6.22 -1.80
CA THR A 321 -13.85 7.49 -2.08
C THR A 321 -15.35 7.42 -1.83
N GLY A 322 -15.91 6.22 -1.71
CA GLY A 322 -17.28 5.95 -1.32
C GLY A 322 -17.54 6.26 0.15
N GLU A 323 -18.82 6.23 0.55
CA GLU A 323 -19.22 6.66 1.89
C GLU A 323 -19.06 5.57 2.94
N ASN A 324 -19.28 4.30 2.58
CA ASN A 324 -19.21 3.16 3.49
C ASN A 324 -18.42 2.01 2.86
N ALA A 325 -17.13 1.94 3.16
CA ALA A 325 -16.23 0.97 2.54
C ALA A 325 -16.57 -0.48 2.96
N PHE A 326 -16.97 -0.66 4.22
CA PHE A 326 -17.29 -2.00 4.76
C PHE A 326 -18.58 -2.55 4.18
N GLU A 327 -19.64 -1.74 4.15
CA GLU A 327 -20.91 -2.14 3.53
C GLU A 327 -20.72 -2.45 2.05
N TRP A 328 -20.01 -1.58 1.30
CA TRP A 328 -19.73 -1.84 -0.11
C TRP A 328 -19.03 -3.19 -0.28
N ALA A 329 -17.95 -3.43 0.45
CA ALA A 329 -17.20 -4.67 0.40
C ALA A 329 -18.04 -5.92 0.76
N ALA A 330 -18.82 -5.85 1.85
CA ALA A 330 -19.57 -6.99 2.40
C ALA A 330 -20.79 -7.37 1.57
N THR A 331 -21.37 -6.42 0.84
CA THR A 331 -22.60 -6.62 0.04
C THR A 331 -22.34 -7.10 -1.38
N ARG A 332 -21.11 -6.98 -1.89
CA ARG A 332 -20.75 -7.51 -3.22
C ARG A 332 -21.00 -9.03 -3.33
N PRO A 333 -21.52 -9.51 -4.48
CA PRO A 333 -21.79 -10.92 -4.65
C PRO A 333 -20.50 -11.74 -4.79
N GLN A 334 -20.59 -13.05 -4.64
CA GLN A 334 -19.47 -13.96 -4.84
C GLN A 334 -19.21 -14.17 -6.34
N GLN A 335 -17.97 -13.95 -6.79
CA GLN A 335 -17.50 -14.21 -8.15
C GLN A 335 -16.95 -15.63 -8.31
N TRP A 336 -16.20 -16.11 -7.33
CA TRP A 336 -15.51 -17.41 -7.36
C TRP A 336 -15.65 -18.13 -6.02
N GLU A 337 -15.47 -19.45 -6.03
CA GLU A 337 -15.30 -20.21 -4.79
C GLU A 337 -14.02 -19.74 -4.05
N PRO A 338 -13.99 -19.76 -2.72
CA PRO A 338 -12.86 -19.22 -1.96
C PRO A 338 -11.57 -19.97 -2.27
N ASN A 339 -10.45 -19.25 -2.30
CA ASN A 339 -9.11 -19.78 -2.52
C ASN A 339 -8.89 -20.47 -3.90
N THR A 340 -9.67 -20.11 -4.92
CA THR A 340 -9.54 -20.65 -6.29
C THR A 340 -8.89 -19.69 -7.28
N VAL A 341 -9.11 -18.38 -7.11
CA VAL A 341 -8.54 -17.31 -7.95
C VAL A 341 -7.92 -16.26 -7.03
N GLY A 342 -6.65 -15.92 -7.25
CA GLY A 342 -6.01 -14.81 -6.55
C GLY A 342 -6.33 -13.50 -7.26
N ARG A 343 -6.71 -12.42 -6.60
CA ARG A 343 -6.79 -11.10 -7.27
C ARG A 343 -6.44 -9.99 -6.29
N TYR A 344 -5.54 -9.11 -6.70
CA TYR A 344 -5.13 -7.98 -5.87
C TYR A 344 -6.22 -6.90 -5.83
N ARG A 345 -6.92 -6.80 -4.71
CA ARG A 345 -8.18 -6.07 -4.60
C ARG A 345 -8.31 -5.39 -3.25
N ASN A 346 -9.01 -4.25 -3.16
CA ASN A 346 -9.20 -3.57 -1.87
C ASN A 346 -10.35 -4.13 -1.04
N THR A 347 -11.19 -4.99 -1.63
CA THR A 347 -12.30 -5.62 -0.92
C THR A 347 -11.84 -6.51 0.21
N ASP A 348 -10.82 -7.35 -0.01
CA ASP A 348 -10.34 -8.29 1.00
C ASP A 348 -9.72 -7.60 2.25
N PRO A 349 -8.86 -6.57 2.13
CA PRO A 349 -8.43 -5.81 3.29
C PRO A 349 -9.58 -5.05 3.95
N ALA A 350 -10.53 -4.47 3.20
CA ALA A 350 -11.70 -3.82 3.79
C ALA A 350 -12.57 -4.80 4.59
N LEU A 351 -12.78 -6.02 4.09
CA LEU A 351 -13.51 -7.10 4.79
C LEU A 351 -12.76 -7.59 6.02
N THR A 352 -11.43 -7.69 5.94
CA THR A 352 -10.60 -8.08 7.08
C THR A 352 -10.70 -7.03 8.18
N ASN A 353 -10.70 -5.76 7.80
CA ASN A 353 -10.85 -4.68 8.76
C ASN A 353 -12.27 -4.57 9.32
N TYR A 354 -13.29 -4.93 8.54
CA TYR A 354 -14.65 -5.09 9.06
C TYR A 354 -14.72 -6.17 10.14
N LEU A 355 -14.05 -7.31 9.92
CA LEU A 355 -13.90 -8.33 10.96
C LEU A 355 -13.12 -7.80 12.18
N VAL A 356 -12.07 -7.00 11.99
CA VAL A 356 -11.38 -6.35 13.11
C VAL A 356 -12.35 -5.49 13.92
N ARG A 357 -13.13 -4.63 13.25
CA ARG A 357 -14.15 -3.79 13.91
C ARG A 357 -15.16 -4.63 14.69
N LEU A 358 -15.74 -5.66 14.07
CA LEU A 358 -16.70 -6.57 14.70
C LEU A 358 -16.10 -7.26 15.94
N GLY A 359 -14.86 -7.72 15.85
CA GLY A 359 -14.17 -8.39 16.94
C GLY A 359 -13.87 -7.47 18.12
N VAL A 360 -13.42 -6.24 17.84
CA VAL A 360 -13.09 -5.23 18.85
C VAL A 360 -14.36 -4.69 19.53
N GLU A 361 -15.35 -4.24 18.76
CA GLU A 361 -16.60 -3.73 19.32
C GLU A 361 -17.39 -4.85 20.03
N GLY A 362 -17.35 -6.08 19.49
CA GLY A 362 -18.04 -7.25 20.07
C GLY A 362 -17.55 -7.66 21.45
N ARG A 363 -16.31 -7.32 21.82
CA ARG A 363 -15.78 -7.50 23.18
C ARG A 363 -15.87 -6.23 24.05
N GLY A 364 -16.44 -5.15 23.53
CA GLY A 364 -16.66 -3.89 24.24
C GLY A 364 -15.48 -2.92 24.22
N ASP A 365 -14.50 -3.13 23.34
CA ASP A 365 -13.35 -2.23 23.20
C ASP A 365 -13.63 -1.09 22.20
N ASP A 366 -12.86 -0.01 22.30
CA ASP A 366 -12.89 1.10 21.36
C ASP A 366 -12.11 0.74 20.08
N TYR A 367 -12.84 0.62 18.97
CA TYR A 367 -12.30 0.35 17.64
C TYR A 367 -11.23 1.36 17.21
N HIS A 368 -11.42 2.65 17.47
CA HIS A 368 -10.46 3.68 17.06
C HIS A 368 -9.20 3.68 17.91
N ALA A 369 -9.30 3.29 19.18
CA ALA A 369 -8.14 3.16 20.05
C ALA A 369 -7.39 1.82 19.89
N PHE A 370 -8.04 0.79 19.33
CA PHE A 370 -7.49 -0.57 19.28
C PHE A 370 -6.10 -0.67 18.63
N PRO A 371 -5.84 -0.09 17.43
CA PRO A 371 -4.51 -0.14 16.82
C PRO A 371 -3.45 0.48 17.72
N GLN A 372 -3.76 1.61 18.36
CA GLN A 372 -2.82 2.27 19.27
C GLN A 372 -2.49 1.38 20.46
N ARG A 373 -3.51 0.84 21.14
CA ARG A 373 -3.34 0.11 22.41
C ARG A 373 -2.75 -1.29 22.25
N HIS A 374 -3.14 -1.99 21.19
CA HIS A 374 -2.82 -3.40 21.05
C HIS A 374 -1.69 -3.69 20.06
N LEU A 375 -1.21 -2.67 19.34
CA LEU A 375 -0.08 -2.80 18.43
C LEU A 375 0.90 -1.64 18.60
N PHE A 376 0.50 -0.40 18.32
CA PHE A 376 1.46 0.70 18.18
C PHE A 376 2.18 1.06 19.49
N ASP A 377 1.46 1.16 20.61
CA ASP A 377 2.05 1.42 21.93
C ASP A 377 3.10 0.36 22.30
N LYS A 378 2.84 -0.91 21.94
CA LYS A 378 3.75 -2.04 22.19
C LYS A 378 5.02 -1.98 21.35
N LEU A 379 4.94 -1.38 20.17
CA LEU A 379 6.07 -1.22 19.25
C LEU A 379 6.82 0.10 19.45
N GLY A 380 6.31 1.02 20.27
CA GLY A 380 6.84 2.38 20.38
C GLY A 380 6.44 3.30 19.21
N ILE A 381 5.36 2.97 18.51
CA ILE A 381 4.78 3.79 17.44
C ILE A 381 3.80 4.80 18.06
N ARG A 382 3.98 6.10 17.74
CA ARG A 382 3.33 7.21 18.48
C ARG A 382 2.39 8.07 17.64
N ASN A 383 2.81 8.43 16.43
CA ASN A 383 2.16 9.44 15.60
C ASN A 383 1.48 8.83 14.37
N PHE A 384 1.17 7.54 14.43
CA PHE A 384 0.62 6.81 13.31
C PHE A 384 -0.88 7.12 13.17
N ILE A 385 -1.30 7.54 11.99
CA ILE A 385 -2.70 7.90 11.72
C ILE A 385 -3.29 6.91 10.72
N MET A 386 -4.43 6.33 11.08
CA MET A 386 -5.24 5.50 10.17
C MET A 386 -6.51 6.29 9.85
N GLU A 387 -6.67 6.74 8.60
CA GLU A 387 -7.85 7.51 8.23
C GLU A 387 -9.07 6.62 8.02
N THR A 388 -10.24 7.18 8.29
CA THR A 388 -11.52 6.49 8.12
C THR A 388 -12.28 6.97 6.88
N ASP A 389 -13.31 6.22 6.52
CA ASP A 389 -14.46 6.75 5.77
C ASP A 389 -15.37 7.61 6.69
N PRO A 390 -16.41 8.27 6.15
CA PRO A 390 -17.38 9.03 6.95
C PRO A 390 -18.15 8.25 8.03
N ASN A 391 -18.14 6.92 8.00
CA ASN A 391 -18.80 6.03 8.96
C ASN A 391 -17.85 5.57 10.08
N GLY A 392 -16.62 6.10 10.10
CA GLY A 392 -15.61 5.74 11.09
C GLY A 392 -14.98 4.37 10.84
N ASN A 393 -15.18 3.77 9.65
CA ASN A 393 -14.47 2.56 9.27
C ASN A 393 -13.05 2.96 8.86
N PHE A 394 -12.02 2.48 9.57
CA PHE A 394 -10.66 2.62 9.05
C PHE A 394 -10.60 2.02 7.65
N LEU A 395 -9.92 2.71 6.73
CA LEU A 395 -9.80 2.22 5.38
C LEU A 395 -8.79 1.06 5.39
N THR A 396 -7.56 1.26 5.85
CA THR A 396 -6.53 0.20 5.97
C THR A 396 -6.11 -0.44 4.66
N GLN A 397 -6.64 0.01 3.52
CA GLN A 397 -6.09 -0.34 2.20
C GLN A 397 -5.13 0.71 1.64
N GLY A 398 -5.01 1.92 2.23
CA GLY A 398 -4.03 2.90 1.77
C GLY A 398 -4.07 4.35 2.27
N TYR A 399 -4.79 4.67 3.34
CA TYR A 399 -4.74 6.00 3.99
C TYR A 399 -4.16 5.92 5.40
N GLU A 400 -3.03 5.22 5.50
CA GLU A 400 -2.30 5.02 6.74
C GLU A 400 -1.01 5.83 6.64
N PHE A 401 -0.78 6.66 7.65
CA PHE A 401 0.30 7.64 7.70
C PHE A 401 1.21 7.28 8.87
N GLY A 402 2.47 6.98 8.55
CA GLY A 402 3.47 6.62 9.55
C GLY A 402 4.86 7.03 9.07
N SER A 403 5.78 7.26 9.99
CA SER A 403 7.15 7.60 9.64
C SER A 403 7.91 6.38 9.10
N ALA A 404 9.06 6.61 8.45
CA ALA A 404 9.88 5.51 7.97
C ALA A 404 10.32 4.57 9.12
N ARG A 405 10.62 5.12 10.30
CA ARG A 405 10.92 4.34 11.52
C ARG A 405 9.73 3.52 12.01
N ASP A 406 8.51 4.06 11.97
CA ASP A 406 7.31 3.32 12.41
C ASP A 406 7.03 2.11 11.52
N TRP A 407 7.19 2.29 10.21
CA TRP A 407 7.11 1.18 9.27
C TRP A 407 8.25 0.16 9.44
N ALA A 408 9.46 0.62 9.76
CA ALA A 408 10.58 -0.27 10.08
C ALA A 408 10.31 -1.11 11.35
N ARG A 409 9.66 -0.54 12.39
CA ARG A 409 9.21 -1.31 13.57
C ARG A 409 8.24 -2.43 13.19
N LEU A 410 7.27 -2.15 12.33
CA LEU A 410 6.35 -3.17 11.83
C LEU A 410 7.07 -4.26 11.02
N GLY A 411 8.04 -3.89 10.17
CA GLY A 411 8.89 -4.87 9.47
C GLY A 411 9.71 -5.73 10.44
N ASN A 412 10.29 -5.13 11.48
CA ASN A 412 11.04 -5.84 12.50
C ASN A 412 10.17 -6.75 13.38
N LEU A 413 8.89 -6.44 13.55
CA LEU A 413 7.94 -7.36 14.21
C LEU A 413 7.82 -8.66 13.42
N TYR A 414 7.74 -8.58 12.09
CA TYR A 414 7.70 -9.78 11.22
C TYR A 414 9.05 -10.50 11.21
N LEU A 415 10.15 -9.76 11.16
CA LEU A 415 11.51 -10.32 11.25
C LEU A 415 11.72 -11.14 12.54
N GLN A 416 11.04 -10.77 13.63
CA GLN A 416 11.11 -11.42 14.95
C GLN A 416 9.96 -12.40 15.22
N ASP A 417 9.34 -12.99 14.19
CA ASP A 417 8.22 -13.94 14.33
C ASP A 417 7.05 -13.39 15.20
N GLY A 418 6.78 -12.10 15.10
CA GLY A 418 5.71 -11.46 15.86
C GLY A 418 5.98 -11.29 17.36
N VAL A 419 7.22 -11.49 17.80
CA VAL A 419 7.67 -11.23 19.18
C VAL A 419 8.36 -9.88 19.24
N TRP A 420 8.05 -9.09 20.27
CA TRP A 420 8.62 -7.76 20.48
C TRP A 420 8.91 -7.56 21.96
N GLU A 421 10.15 -7.21 22.32
CA GLU A 421 10.58 -7.04 23.72
C GLU A 421 10.16 -8.22 24.63
N GLY A 422 10.19 -9.44 24.08
CA GLY A 422 9.79 -10.68 24.77
C GLY A 422 8.28 -10.93 24.84
N GLU A 423 7.43 -10.03 24.35
CA GLU A 423 5.98 -10.24 24.24
C GLU A 423 5.61 -10.78 22.86
N ARG A 424 4.82 -11.87 22.81
CA ARG A 424 4.24 -12.38 21.56
C ARG A 424 2.98 -11.59 21.18
N ILE A 425 3.12 -10.73 20.16
CA ILE A 425 2.05 -9.87 19.64
C ILE A 425 1.27 -10.56 18.51
N LEU A 426 1.97 -11.29 17.63
CA LEU A 426 1.35 -12.10 16.58
C LEU A 426 1.40 -13.59 16.95
N PRO A 427 0.41 -14.39 16.55
CA PRO A 427 0.36 -15.79 16.93
C PRO A 427 1.52 -16.56 16.30
N GLU A 428 2.00 -17.57 17.00
CA GLU A 428 3.06 -18.46 16.51
C GLU A 428 2.64 -19.07 15.15
N GLY A 429 3.56 -19.08 14.19
CA GLY A 429 3.32 -19.54 12.82
C GLY A 429 2.53 -18.57 11.93
N TYR A 430 2.14 -17.39 12.42
CA TYR A 430 1.48 -16.39 11.58
C TYR A 430 2.42 -15.80 10.53
N VAL A 431 3.69 -15.53 10.89
CA VAL A 431 4.67 -15.00 9.94
C VAL A 431 4.96 -16.02 8.85
N ASP A 432 5.07 -17.31 9.18
CA ASP A 432 5.19 -18.39 8.19
C ASP A 432 4.00 -18.42 7.23
N TYR A 433 2.77 -18.33 7.77
CA TYR A 433 1.57 -18.21 6.95
C TYR A 433 1.59 -16.97 6.03
N ALA A 434 2.08 -15.83 6.52
CA ALA A 434 2.17 -14.62 5.74
C ALA A 434 3.22 -14.75 4.62
N MET A 435 4.32 -15.43 4.91
CA MET A 435 5.42 -15.70 3.98
C MET A 435 5.11 -16.82 2.99
N GLU A 436 4.14 -17.70 3.28
CA GLU A 436 3.70 -18.74 2.37
C GLU A 436 2.94 -18.16 1.16
N ILE A 437 3.39 -18.47 -0.05
CA ILE A 437 2.71 -18.06 -1.29
C ILE A 437 1.32 -18.68 -1.33
N ALA A 438 0.30 -17.85 -1.56
CA ALA A 438 -1.08 -18.28 -1.55
C ALA A 438 -1.38 -19.26 -2.71
N PRO A 439 -2.06 -20.40 -2.47
CA PRO A 439 -2.29 -21.43 -3.50
C PRO A 439 -2.99 -20.91 -4.77
N ALA A 440 -3.92 -19.96 -4.62
CA ALA A 440 -4.64 -19.38 -5.75
C ALA A 440 -3.74 -18.55 -6.68
N TRP A 441 -2.65 -17.98 -6.16
CA TRP A 441 -1.66 -17.22 -6.93
C TRP A 441 -0.68 -18.14 -7.68
N ILE A 442 -0.35 -19.29 -7.08
CA ILE A 442 0.38 -20.38 -7.76
C ILE A 442 -0.47 -20.94 -8.91
N ALA A 443 -1.74 -21.24 -8.65
CA ALA A 443 -2.66 -21.78 -9.66
C ALA A 443 -2.91 -20.82 -10.83
N ASP A 444 -2.73 -19.52 -10.60
CA ASP A 444 -2.79 -18.47 -11.61
C ASP A 444 -1.44 -18.25 -12.35
N GLY A 445 -0.40 -19.02 -12.02
CA GLY A 445 0.92 -18.91 -12.66
C GLY A 445 1.70 -17.64 -12.28
N ARG A 446 1.35 -17.00 -11.16
CA ARG A 446 1.97 -15.74 -10.69
C ARG A 446 2.18 -15.77 -9.17
N PRO A 447 3.17 -16.52 -8.67
CA PRO A 447 3.37 -16.82 -7.26
C PRO A 447 3.97 -15.64 -6.46
N THR A 448 3.32 -14.48 -6.47
CA THR A 448 3.90 -13.20 -5.97
C THR A 448 3.28 -12.69 -4.68
N TYR A 449 2.27 -13.37 -4.13
CA TYR A 449 1.48 -12.89 -2.99
C TYR A 449 1.25 -13.98 -1.95
N GLY A 450 1.42 -13.63 -0.68
CA GLY A 450 1.27 -14.52 0.47
C GLY A 450 0.02 -14.26 1.30
N GLY A 451 0.00 -14.81 2.52
CA GLY A 451 -1.01 -14.52 3.53
C GLY A 451 -0.83 -13.15 4.18
N GLY A 452 -1.85 -12.69 4.91
CA GLY A 452 -1.78 -11.43 5.66
C GLY A 452 -1.52 -10.20 4.79
N PHE A 453 -1.85 -10.28 3.50
CA PHE A 453 -1.62 -9.22 2.52
C PHE A 453 -0.15 -8.88 2.24
N LEU A 454 0.73 -9.88 2.28
CA LEU A 454 2.17 -9.73 2.08
C LEU A 454 2.59 -9.99 0.63
N TRP A 455 3.46 -9.14 0.08
CA TRP A 455 4.12 -9.40 -1.20
C TRP A 455 5.34 -10.31 -1.00
N LYS A 456 5.54 -11.24 -1.94
CA LYS A 456 6.63 -12.23 -1.93
C LYS A 456 7.66 -12.02 -3.02
N ASP A 457 7.23 -11.49 -4.17
CA ASP A 457 8.14 -11.17 -5.26
C ASP A 457 7.71 -9.89 -5.98
N LEU A 458 8.57 -8.87 -5.86
CA LEU A 458 8.48 -7.55 -6.48
C LEU A 458 9.67 -7.29 -7.43
N GLY A 459 10.44 -8.35 -7.76
CA GLY A 459 11.62 -8.31 -8.63
C GLY A 459 12.83 -7.58 -8.05
N PHE A 460 12.88 -7.36 -6.73
CA PHE A 460 14.07 -6.79 -6.09
C PHE A 460 15.27 -7.74 -6.27
N PRO A 461 16.51 -7.22 -6.30
CA PRO A 461 17.71 -8.06 -6.42
C PRO A 461 18.02 -8.76 -5.08
N ILE A 462 17.12 -9.63 -4.66
CA ILE A 462 17.16 -10.39 -3.41
C ILE A 462 16.95 -11.86 -3.77
N GLU A 463 17.97 -12.69 -3.56
CA GLU A 463 17.89 -14.14 -3.80
C GLU A 463 17.28 -14.88 -2.61
N ASP A 464 17.43 -14.33 -1.41
CA ASP A 464 16.86 -14.84 -0.17
C ASP A 464 15.33 -14.69 -0.16
N ASP A 465 14.66 -15.54 0.64
CA ASP A 465 13.23 -15.38 0.85
C ASP A 465 12.94 -14.06 1.60
N TYR A 466 12.04 -13.23 1.04
CA TYR A 466 11.67 -11.95 1.64
C TYR A 466 10.16 -11.72 1.64
N GLY A 467 9.73 -10.82 2.51
CA GLY A 467 8.37 -10.31 2.56
C GLY A 467 8.37 -8.80 2.39
N ALA A 468 7.32 -8.24 1.78
CA ALA A 468 7.22 -6.80 1.62
C ALA A 468 5.81 -6.25 1.86
N PHE A 469 5.73 -5.16 2.63
CA PHE A 469 4.60 -4.25 2.60
C PHE A 469 4.86 -3.28 1.46
N ALA A 470 3.96 -3.20 0.48
CA ALA A 470 4.17 -2.36 -0.70
C ALA A 470 2.93 -1.53 -1.03
N GLY A 471 3.18 -0.27 -1.42
CA GLY A 471 2.18 0.73 -1.76
C GLY A 471 2.54 1.54 -3.00
N ALA A 472 1.51 2.12 -3.64
CA ALA A 472 1.68 2.98 -4.81
C ALA A 472 2.52 4.23 -4.49
N GLY A 473 3.22 4.81 -5.47
CA GLY A 473 4.23 5.84 -5.19
C GLY A 473 5.58 5.28 -4.73
N GLY A 474 5.72 3.96 -4.70
CA GLY A 474 6.94 3.25 -4.31
C GLY A 474 7.12 3.20 -2.79
N GLN A 475 6.04 3.11 -2.02
CA GLN A 475 6.16 2.90 -0.58
C GLN A 475 6.53 1.46 -0.33
N TYR A 476 7.65 1.20 0.33
CA TYR A 476 8.09 -0.16 0.61
C TYR A 476 8.55 -0.31 2.06
N THR A 477 8.27 -1.47 2.64
CA THR A 477 8.95 -2.01 3.81
C THR A 477 9.22 -3.47 3.51
N VAL A 478 10.47 -3.79 3.19
CA VAL A 478 10.95 -5.12 2.82
C VAL A 478 11.67 -5.71 4.02
N PHE A 479 11.40 -6.96 4.37
CA PHE A 479 12.12 -7.68 5.41
C PHE A 479 12.68 -9.00 4.87
N ILE A 480 13.91 -9.31 5.23
CA ILE A 480 14.71 -10.42 4.71
C ILE A 480 15.22 -11.23 5.91
N PRO A 481 14.46 -12.27 6.36
CA PRO A 481 14.80 -13.03 7.57
C PRO A 481 16.20 -13.62 7.56
N ALA A 482 16.64 -14.19 6.44
CA ALA A 482 17.97 -14.78 6.29
C ALA A 482 19.12 -13.79 6.54
N ARG A 483 18.85 -12.48 6.46
CA ARG A 483 19.84 -11.40 6.69
C ARG A 483 19.55 -10.55 7.91
N GLY A 484 18.46 -10.80 8.63
CA GLY A 484 18.03 -9.92 9.71
C GLY A 484 17.73 -8.49 9.25
N LEU A 485 17.40 -8.29 7.98
CA LEU A 485 17.37 -6.95 7.38
C LEU A 485 15.94 -6.45 7.22
N VAL A 486 15.70 -5.18 7.52
CA VAL A 486 14.48 -4.46 7.12
C VAL A 486 14.87 -3.18 6.40
N ILE A 487 14.25 -2.93 5.25
CA ILE A 487 14.50 -1.76 4.41
C ILE A 487 13.17 -1.07 4.19
N THR A 488 13.06 0.19 4.61
CA THR A 488 11.86 1.01 4.42
C THR A 488 12.17 2.21 3.56
N ARG A 489 11.34 2.43 2.53
CA ARG A 489 11.30 3.65 1.71
C ARG A 489 9.89 4.25 1.76
N LEU A 490 9.82 5.55 2.01
CA LEU A 490 8.64 6.38 1.76
C LEU A 490 9.00 7.51 0.79
N GLY A 491 8.13 7.81 -0.17
CA GLY A 491 8.41 8.84 -1.18
C GLY A 491 7.18 9.38 -1.88
N LYS A 492 7.34 10.47 -2.63
CA LYS A 492 6.22 11.11 -3.35
C LYS A 492 5.78 10.28 -4.55
N TYR A 493 4.48 10.29 -4.86
CA TYR A 493 3.91 9.51 -5.96
C TYR A 493 4.58 9.79 -7.32
N THR A 494 4.88 11.06 -7.61
CA THR A 494 5.53 11.45 -8.88
C THR A 494 7.00 11.05 -8.98
N GLY A 495 7.63 10.60 -7.89
CA GLY A 495 8.99 10.05 -7.89
C GLY A 495 9.02 8.52 -7.99
N GLN A 496 7.87 7.86 -8.18
CA GLN A 496 7.77 6.39 -8.11
C GLN A 496 8.75 5.65 -9.03
N GLY A 497 8.94 6.13 -10.27
CA GLY A 497 9.83 5.49 -11.25
C GLY A 497 11.28 5.53 -10.79
N PRO A 498 11.93 6.71 -10.80
CA PRO A 498 13.32 6.85 -10.35
C PRO A 498 13.55 6.34 -8.93
N GLY A 499 12.61 6.58 -8.02
CA GLY A 499 12.73 6.11 -6.63
C GLY A 499 12.66 4.59 -6.48
N GLY A 500 11.97 3.89 -7.40
CA GLY A 500 11.97 2.44 -7.47
C GLY A 500 13.30 1.89 -8.00
N GLU A 501 13.91 2.55 -8.99
CA GLU A 501 15.22 2.21 -9.53
C GLU A 501 16.32 2.40 -8.48
N ASN A 502 16.31 3.55 -7.81
CA ASN A 502 17.21 3.88 -6.70
C ASN A 502 17.09 2.86 -5.56
N LEU A 503 15.86 2.46 -5.20
CA LEU A 503 15.66 1.42 -4.18
C LEU A 503 16.23 0.06 -4.59
N ARG A 504 16.10 -0.35 -5.87
CA ARG A 504 16.69 -1.61 -6.35
C ARG A 504 18.22 -1.56 -6.24
N ALA A 505 18.85 -0.45 -6.64
CA ALA A 505 20.29 -0.25 -6.52
C ALA A 505 20.75 -0.24 -5.06
N ALA A 506 20.04 0.48 -4.18
CA ALA A 506 20.31 0.49 -2.74
C ALA A 506 20.18 -0.91 -2.12
N ILE A 507 19.15 -1.68 -2.48
CA ILE A 507 18.99 -3.06 -2.02
C ILE A 507 20.18 -3.91 -2.47
N ALA A 508 20.61 -3.84 -3.73
CA ALA A 508 21.77 -4.62 -4.20
C ALA A 508 23.02 -4.36 -3.35
N LEU A 509 23.32 -3.09 -3.05
CA LEU A 509 24.43 -2.73 -2.16
C LEU A 509 24.24 -3.27 -0.74
N LEU A 510 23.03 -3.19 -0.18
CA LEU A 510 22.74 -3.71 1.16
C LEU A 510 22.87 -5.24 1.24
N MET A 511 22.53 -5.95 0.17
CA MET A 511 22.72 -7.41 0.07
C MET A 511 24.20 -7.80 0.00
N GLU A 512 25.06 -6.91 -0.52
CA GLU A 512 26.51 -7.09 -0.46
C GLU A 512 27.12 -6.62 0.87
N ALA A 513 26.48 -5.64 1.54
CA ALA A 513 26.98 -5.04 2.77
C ALA A 513 26.71 -5.89 4.01
N VAL A 514 25.61 -6.64 4.00
CA VAL A 514 25.11 -7.40 5.16
C VAL A 514 25.15 -8.89 4.86
N PRO A 515 25.97 -9.68 5.59
CA PRO A 515 26.03 -11.12 5.38
C PRO A 515 24.76 -11.83 5.89
N PRO A 516 24.48 -13.05 5.40
CA PRO A 516 23.45 -13.91 5.99
C PRO A 516 23.71 -14.17 7.48
N ILE A 517 22.63 -14.35 8.26
CA ILE A 517 22.73 -14.72 9.67
C ILE A 517 23.15 -16.19 9.77
N GLY A 518 24.23 -16.44 10.50
CA GLY A 518 24.68 -17.80 10.84
C GLY A 518 25.82 -18.34 9.97
N ASP A 519 26.33 -17.52 9.03
CA ASP A 519 27.58 -17.76 8.31
C ASP A 519 28.83 -17.34 9.11
#